data_AF-A0A378WYW8-F1
#
_entry.id   AF-A0A378WYW8-F1
#
_cell.length_a   1.000
_cell.length_b   1.000
_cell.length_c   1.000
_cell.angle_alpha   90.00
_cell.angle_beta   90.00
_cell.angle_gamma   90.00
#
_symmetry.space_group_name_H-M   'P 1'
#
loop_
_entity.id
_entity.type
_entity.pdbx_description
1 polymer ?
#
loop_
_entity_poly.entity_id
_entity_poly.type
_entity_poly.pdbx_seq_one_letter_code
_entity_poly.pdbx_strand_id
1 'polypeptide(L)'
;MFVGMHWDQMTATTEELRKRATRLRRGVGQLGILESILSAAHGPWLGAMDADGRGTAELRMHLAGRYRVTAVVTSAGKLSLIQLHAPTPDGGDTERVLSPKPALRRGWDDDEPMPKQPQWLDYLVDWVRAASTDVDRRSVLEWHLEGADRRLAAMNETIESLRLSLAEREELRDEVAAEVDRLRAELHALDPAR
;
A
#
# COMPACT_ATOMS: atom_id res chain seq x y z
N MET A 1 13.32 12.14 -3.15
CA MET A 1 13.19 10.70 -3.42
C MET A 1 11.99 10.26 -2.64
N PHE A 2 10.88 9.95 -3.30
CA PHE A 2 9.69 9.46 -2.61
C PHE A 2 10.00 8.05 -2.11
N VAL A 3 9.80 7.79 -0.82
CA VAL A 3 10.01 6.44 -0.27
C VAL A 3 8.97 5.51 -0.91
N GLY A 4 9.43 4.35 -1.39
CA GLY A 4 8.61 3.34 -2.04
C GLY A 4 7.67 2.69 -1.04
N MET A 5 6.51 3.29 -0.83
CA MET A 5 5.45 2.75 0.01
C MET A 5 4.73 1.64 -0.75
N HIS A 6 4.66 0.44 -0.18
CA HIS A 6 3.99 -0.69 -0.79
C HIS A 6 2.48 -0.42 -0.91
N TRP A 7 1.84 -0.82 -2.00
CA TRP A 7 0.42 -0.55 -2.25
C TRP A 7 -0.48 -1.07 -1.13
N ASP A 8 -0.14 -2.21 -0.55
CA ASP A 8 -0.88 -2.81 0.58
C ASP A 8 -0.81 -2.01 1.90
N GLN A 9 0.09 -1.01 1.98
CA GLN A 9 0.20 -0.12 3.13
C GLN A 9 -0.62 1.17 2.94
N MET A 10 -1.24 1.37 1.77
CA MET A 10 -2.09 2.52 1.49
C MET A 10 -3.47 2.32 2.10
N THR A 11 -3.77 3.08 3.14
CA THR A 11 -5.04 2.98 3.87
C THR A 11 -5.84 4.27 3.88
N ALA A 12 -5.30 5.37 3.35
CA ALA A 12 -6.00 6.65 3.39
C ALA A 12 -7.11 6.69 2.34
N THR A 13 -8.31 7.02 2.79
CA THR A 13 -9.48 7.27 1.93
C THR A 13 -9.31 8.54 1.10
N THR A 14 -10.12 8.70 0.06
CA THR A 14 -10.13 9.92 -0.78
C THR A 14 -10.39 11.20 0.02
N GLU A 15 -11.23 11.14 1.04
CA GLU A 15 -11.51 12.27 1.94
C GLU A 15 -10.29 12.62 2.83
N GLU A 16 -9.59 11.62 3.34
CA GLU A 16 -8.34 11.85 4.09
C GLU A 16 -7.24 12.41 3.19
N LEU A 17 -7.13 11.93 1.95
CA LEU A 17 -6.21 12.45 0.94
C LEU A 17 -6.55 13.90 0.58
N ARG A 18 -7.83 14.27 0.48
CA ARG A 18 -8.28 15.66 0.29
C ARG A 18 -7.82 16.56 1.45
N LYS A 19 -8.01 16.11 2.69
CA LYS A 19 -7.51 16.82 3.88
C LYS A 19 -5.98 16.94 3.92
N ARG A 20 -5.25 15.97 3.38
CA ARG A 20 -3.79 16.05 3.24
C ARG A 20 -3.38 17.04 2.15
N ALA A 21 -4.07 17.03 1.01
CA ALA A 21 -3.82 17.94 -0.10
C ALA A 21 -3.94 19.41 0.32
N THR A 22 -4.94 19.77 1.13
CA THR A 22 -5.10 21.15 1.63
C THR A 22 -4.01 21.57 2.62
N ARG A 23 -3.33 20.62 3.27
CA ARG A 23 -2.19 20.88 4.17
C ARG A 23 -0.87 21.04 3.43
N LEU A 24 -0.78 20.61 2.17
CA LEU A 24 0.35 20.94 1.32
C LEU A 24 0.34 22.45 1.10
N ARG A 25 1.24 23.19 1.78
CA ARG A 25 1.33 24.67 1.77
C ARG A 25 1.77 25.23 0.40
N ARG A 26 1.09 24.90 -0.70
CA ARG A 26 1.56 25.14 -2.08
C ARG A 26 0.42 25.45 -3.04
N GLY A 27 0.78 25.97 -4.23
CA GLY A 27 -0.07 26.81 -5.08
C GLY A 27 -1.43 26.23 -5.49
N VAL A 28 -2.41 27.13 -5.67
CA VAL A 28 -3.81 26.84 -6.00
C VAL A 28 -3.97 25.84 -7.17
N GLY A 29 -3.10 25.92 -8.18
CA GLY A 29 -3.13 25.00 -9.33
C GLY A 29 -2.78 23.55 -9.00
N GLN A 30 -1.89 23.29 -8.03
CA GLN A 30 -1.58 21.93 -7.59
C GLN A 30 -2.77 21.32 -6.84
N LEU A 31 -3.40 22.10 -5.96
CA LEU A 31 -4.59 21.67 -5.22
C LEU A 31 -5.75 21.35 -6.18
N GLY A 32 -6.02 22.20 -7.17
CA GLY A 32 -7.10 21.98 -8.15
C GLY A 32 -6.93 20.69 -8.97
N ILE A 33 -5.69 20.34 -9.35
CA ILE A 33 -5.41 19.07 -10.04
C ILE A 33 -5.69 17.88 -9.11
N LEU A 34 -5.16 17.91 -7.89
CA LEU A 34 -5.36 16.83 -6.92
C LEU A 34 -6.83 16.65 -6.57
N GLU A 35 -7.57 17.75 -6.39
CA GLU A 35 -9.00 17.75 -6.11
C GLU A 35 -9.81 17.18 -7.27
N SER A 36 -9.43 17.48 -8.52
CA SER A 36 -10.09 16.93 -9.71
C SER A 36 -9.96 15.40 -9.76
N ILE A 37 -8.76 14.89 -9.51
CA ILE A 37 -8.49 13.43 -9.46
C ILE A 37 -9.28 12.78 -8.32
N LEU A 38 -9.20 13.33 -7.10
CA LEU A 38 -9.87 12.79 -5.92
C LEU A 38 -11.40 12.85 -6.01
N SER A 39 -11.95 13.81 -6.75
CA SER A 39 -13.39 13.94 -6.96
C SER A 39 -13.94 12.92 -7.96
N ALA A 40 -13.12 12.45 -8.91
CA ALA A 40 -13.48 11.39 -9.84
C ALA A 40 -13.35 9.98 -9.23
N ALA A 41 -12.59 9.84 -8.15
CA ALA A 41 -12.34 8.59 -7.46
C ALA A 41 -13.53 8.16 -6.59
N HIS A 42 -14.61 7.69 -7.23
CA HIS A 42 -15.78 7.14 -6.54
C HIS A 42 -15.55 5.70 -6.10
N GLY A 43 -16.12 5.30 -4.96
CA GLY A 43 -15.92 3.96 -4.40
C GLY A 43 -14.72 3.86 -3.45
N PRO A 44 -14.27 2.64 -3.12
CA PRO A 44 -13.30 2.38 -2.05
C PRO A 44 -11.86 2.57 -2.50
N TRP A 45 -11.57 3.71 -3.12
CA TRP A 45 -10.21 4.10 -3.41
C TRP A 45 -9.45 4.34 -2.12
N LEU A 46 -8.29 3.71 -2.03
CA LEU A 46 -7.32 3.91 -0.96
C LEU A 46 -6.02 4.42 -1.56
N GLY A 47 -5.27 5.20 -0.80
CA GLY A 47 -4.05 5.78 -1.33
C GLY A 47 -3.11 6.35 -0.29
N ALA A 48 -2.14 7.05 -0.82
CA ALA A 48 -1.20 7.86 -0.09
C ALA A 48 -0.82 9.08 -0.90
N MET A 49 -0.42 10.12 -0.18
CA MET A 49 0.08 11.35 -0.76
C MET A 49 1.35 11.73 -0.03
N ASP A 50 2.39 12.00 -0.80
CA ASP A 50 3.67 12.47 -0.31
C ASP A 50 4.09 13.73 -1.09
N ALA A 51 4.95 14.56 -0.50
CA ALA A 51 5.47 15.74 -1.15
C ALA A 51 6.98 15.86 -0.98
N ASP A 52 7.70 16.11 -2.07
CA ASP A 52 9.13 16.32 -2.00
C ASP A 52 9.51 17.68 -1.41
N GLY A 53 10.79 17.83 -1.07
CA GLY A 53 11.34 19.09 -0.55
C GLY A 53 11.23 20.28 -1.51
N ARG A 54 10.95 20.05 -2.80
CA ARG A 54 10.89 21.11 -3.83
C ARG A 54 9.49 21.64 -4.10
N GLY A 55 8.44 20.86 -3.83
CA GLY A 55 7.14 21.28 -4.30
C GLY A 55 6.19 20.18 -4.70
N THR A 56 6.77 19.10 -5.22
CA THR A 56 6.07 18.14 -6.04
C THR A 56 5.28 17.20 -5.14
N ALA A 57 3.98 17.10 -5.39
CA ALA A 57 3.11 16.15 -4.73
C ALA A 57 3.05 14.88 -5.58
N GLU A 58 3.16 13.73 -4.94
CA GLU A 58 2.91 12.44 -5.53
C GLU A 58 1.66 11.84 -4.87
N LEU A 59 0.64 11.60 -5.67
CA LEU A 59 -0.58 10.91 -5.29
C LEU A 59 -0.51 9.48 -5.82
N ARG A 60 -0.59 8.50 -4.93
CA ARG A 60 -0.72 7.08 -5.27
C ARG A 60 -2.07 6.61 -4.78
N MET A 61 -2.85 5.95 -5.62
CA MET A 61 -4.13 5.36 -5.23
C MET A 61 -4.33 3.99 -5.88
N HIS A 62 -5.10 3.14 -5.24
CA HIS A 62 -5.56 1.89 -5.80
C HIS A 62 -7.04 1.65 -5.49
N LEU A 63 -7.68 0.84 -6.32
CA LEU A 63 -9.08 0.44 -6.18
C LEU A 63 -9.17 -1.09 -6.14
N ALA A 64 -9.52 -1.62 -4.98
CA ALA A 64 -9.66 -3.07 -4.72
C ALA A 64 -8.47 -3.91 -5.21
N GLY A 65 -7.26 -3.34 -5.20
CA GLY A 65 -6.03 -3.99 -5.67
C GLY A 65 -5.91 -4.17 -7.19
N ARG A 66 -6.97 -3.90 -7.96
CA ARG A 66 -7.07 -4.11 -9.42
C ARG A 66 -6.55 -2.92 -10.22
N TYR A 67 -7.03 -1.73 -9.87
CA TYR A 67 -6.58 -0.50 -10.52
C TYR A 67 -5.57 0.20 -9.65
N ARG A 68 -4.52 0.78 -10.25
CA ARG A 68 -3.54 1.62 -9.54
C ARG A 68 -3.24 2.86 -10.36
N VAL A 69 -3.09 3.98 -9.67
CA VAL A 69 -2.70 5.25 -10.26
C VAL A 69 -1.59 5.88 -9.43
N THR A 70 -0.56 6.37 -10.11
CA THR A 70 0.41 7.32 -9.58
C THR A 70 0.32 8.60 -10.39
N ALA A 71 0.05 9.73 -9.76
CA ALA A 71 0.03 11.05 -10.37
C ALA A 71 1.02 11.97 -9.65
N VAL A 72 1.97 12.53 -10.40
CA VAL A 72 2.97 13.46 -9.89
C VAL A 72 2.62 14.86 -10.36
N VAL A 73 2.31 15.74 -9.41
CA VAL A 73 1.88 17.11 -9.64
C VAL A 73 2.94 18.06 -9.10
N THR A 74 3.58 18.81 -9.99
CA THR A 74 4.53 19.86 -9.62
C THR A 74 3.87 20.98 -8.81
N SER A 75 4.65 21.73 -8.04
CA SER A 75 4.16 22.90 -7.30
C SER A 75 3.58 24.00 -8.18
N ALA A 76 3.92 24.02 -9.47
CA ALA A 76 3.37 24.94 -10.47
C ALA A 76 2.00 24.49 -11.03
N GLY A 77 1.41 23.39 -10.53
CA GLY A 77 0.14 22.88 -11.02
C GLY A 77 0.25 22.23 -12.41
N LYS A 78 1.29 21.40 -12.61
CA LYS A 78 1.46 20.59 -13.83
C LYS A 78 1.69 19.13 -13.49
N LEU A 79 1.06 18.23 -14.24
CA LEU A 79 1.33 16.80 -14.21
C LEU A 79 2.68 16.52 -14.88
N SER A 80 3.62 15.94 -14.13
CA SER A 80 4.96 15.59 -14.62
C SER A 80 5.15 14.09 -14.85
N LEU A 81 4.26 13.27 -14.29
CA LEU A 81 4.19 11.83 -14.51
C LEU A 81 2.79 11.33 -14.16
N ILE A 82 2.24 10.44 -14.98
CA ILE A 82 1.07 9.64 -14.64
C ILE A 82 1.41 8.19 -14.99
N GLN A 83 1.14 7.28 -14.07
CA GLN A 83 1.28 5.84 -14.28
C GLN A 83 -0.03 5.18 -13.88
N LEU A 84 -0.60 4.41 -14.79
CA LEU A 84 -1.89 3.75 -14.66
C LEU A 84 -1.69 2.26 -14.82
N HIS A 85 -2.31 1.48 -13.94
CA HIS A 85 -2.41 0.04 -14.04
C HIS A 85 -3.88 -0.35 -14.04
N ALA A 86 -4.28 -1.14 -15.03
CA ALA A 86 -5.63 -1.68 -15.15
C ALA A 86 -5.56 -3.19 -15.44
N PRO A 87 -6.51 -3.98 -14.91
CA PRO A 87 -6.61 -5.39 -15.25
C PRO A 87 -6.99 -5.56 -16.73
N THR A 88 -6.47 -6.60 -17.38
CA THR A 88 -6.92 -7.02 -18.71
C THR A 88 -7.89 -8.20 -18.63
N PRO A 89 -8.75 -8.40 -19.65
CA PRO A 89 -9.64 -9.57 -19.71
C PRO A 89 -8.90 -10.91 -19.63
N ASP A 90 -7.65 -10.96 -20.14
CA ASP A 90 -6.82 -12.17 -20.18
C ASP A 90 -6.07 -12.44 -18.85
N GLY A 91 -6.37 -11.68 -17.79
CA GLY A 91 -5.79 -11.86 -16.46
C GLY A 91 -4.38 -11.27 -16.28
N GLY A 92 -3.94 -10.42 -17.20
CA GLY A 92 -2.72 -9.60 -17.05
C GLY A 92 -3.03 -8.18 -16.56
N ASP A 93 -1.99 -7.35 -16.46
CA ASP A 93 -2.11 -5.93 -16.17
C ASP A 93 -1.62 -5.10 -17.36
N THR A 94 -2.39 -4.08 -17.73
CA THR A 94 -1.94 -3.04 -18.67
C THR A 94 -1.34 -1.88 -17.90
N GLU A 95 -0.10 -1.54 -18.25
CA GLU A 95 0.57 -0.35 -17.72
C GLU A 95 0.58 0.76 -18.78
N ARG A 96 0.06 1.94 -18.42
CA ARG A 96 0.17 3.16 -19.21
C ARG A 96 0.94 4.23 -18.46
N VAL A 97 1.94 4.82 -19.11
CA VAL A 97 2.76 5.89 -18.52
C VAL A 97 2.72 7.13 -19.39
N LEU A 98 2.17 8.23 -18.87
CA LEU A 98 2.24 9.56 -19.48
C LEU A 98 3.44 10.29 -18.88
N SER A 99 4.41 10.63 -19.72
CA SER A 99 5.60 11.36 -19.31
C SER A 99 6.06 12.35 -20.39
N PRO A 100 6.50 13.57 -20.00
CA PRO A 100 7.11 14.48 -20.97
C PRO A 100 8.39 13.87 -21.55
N LYS A 101 9.06 13.00 -20.79
CA LYS A 101 10.26 12.27 -21.20
C LYS A 101 9.87 11.05 -22.03
N PRO A 102 10.24 10.97 -23.33
CA PRO A 102 9.88 9.85 -24.20
C PRO A 102 10.30 8.49 -23.66
N ALA A 103 11.50 8.39 -23.07
CA ALA A 103 12.05 7.15 -22.53
C ALA A 103 11.25 6.54 -21.36
N LEU A 104 10.32 7.30 -20.76
CA LEU A 104 9.47 6.80 -19.67
C LEU A 104 8.06 6.40 -20.14
N ARG A 105 7.68 6.73 -21.38
CA ARG A 105 6.34 6.44 -21.90
C ARG A 105 6.19 4.93 -22.12
N ARG A 106 5.03 4.38 -21.78
CA ARG A 106 4.69 2.95 -21.93
C ARG A 106 3.20 2.79 -22.19
N GLY A 107 2.83 1.72 -22.91
CA GLY A 107 1.44 1.35 -23.16
C GLY A 107 0.74 2.23 -24.20
N TRP A 108 1.49 2.74 -25.18
CA TRP A 108 0.99 3.55 -26.30
C TRP A 108 1.59 3.05 -27.60
N ASP A 109 0.81 3.07 -28.67
CA ASP A 109 1.19 2.72 -30.02
C ASP A 109 0.55 3.69 -31.02
N ASP A 110 0.63 3.37 -32.32
CA ASP A 110 0.09 4.22 -33.39
C ASP A 110 -1.44 4.19 -33.44
N ASP A 111 -2.07 3.10 -32.96
CA ASP A 111 -3.52 2.93 -32.93
C ASP A 111 -4.13 3.64 -31.71
N GLU A 112 -3.40 3.68 -30.59
CA GLU A 112 -3.77 4.40 -29.37
C GLU A 112 -2.65 5.36 -28.94
N PRO A 113 -2.59 6.56 -29.55
CA PRO A 113 -1.52 7.51 -29.27
C PRO A 113 -1.67 8.13 -27.88
N MET A 114 -0.53 8.35 -27.21
CA MET A 114 -0.50 9.03 -25.92
C MET A 114 -1.16 10.43 -26.00
N PRO A 115 -2.07 10.77 -25.07
CA PRO A 115 -2.61 12.12 -24.95
C PRO A 115 -1.52 13.19 -24.84
N LYS A 116 -1.77 14.38 -25.38
CA LYS A 116 -0.83 15.52 -25.30
C LYS A 116 -1.20 16.44 -24.15
N GLN A 117 -0.22 17.12 -23.53
CA GLN A 117 -0.56 18.21 -22.62
C GLN A 117 -1.26 19.33 -23.39
N PRO A 118 -2.35 19.92 -22.87
CA PRO A 118 -2.86 19.84 -21.49
C PRO A 118 -3.87 18.72 -21.19
N GLN A 119 -4.22 17.85 -22.15
CA GLN A 119 -5.30 16.83 -22.05
C GLN A 119 -5.06 15.74 -21.00
N TRP A 120 -3.89 15.71 -20.37
CA TRP A 120 -3.51 14.68 -19.40
C TRP A 120 -4.41 14.64 -18.17
N LEU A 121 -4.86 15.80 -17.69
CA LEU A 121 -5.75 15.84 -16.55
C LEU A 121 -7.09 15.20 -16.89
N ASP A 122 -7.69 15.62 -18.00
CA ASP A 122 -8.98 15.10 -18.46
C ASP A 122 -8.90 13.59 -18.69
N TYR A 123 -7.86 13.12 -19.39
CA TYR A 123 -7.62 11.70 -19.59
C TYR A 123 -7.52 10.92 -18.27
N LEU A 124 -6.76 11.44 -17.29
CA LEU A 124 -6.61 10.78 -15.99
C LEU A 124 -7.94 10.77 -15.21
N VAL A 125 -8.67 11.88 -15.21
CA VAL A 125 -9.98 12.00 -14.55
C VAL A 125 -10.99 11.03 -15.14
N ASP A 126 -11.05 10.94 -16.47
CA ASP A 126 -11.93 10.00 -17.18
C ASP A 126 -11.54 8.55 -16.88
N TRP A 127 -10.25 8.23 -16.87
CA TRP A 127 -9.77 6.90 -16.53
C TRP A 127 -10.13 6.51 -15.09
N VAL A 128 -9.94 7.40 -14.11
CA VAL A 128 -10.29 7.14 -12.70
C VAL A 128 -11.80 6.94 -12.56
N ARG A 129 -12.61 7.71 -13.28
CA ARG A 129 -14.08 7.56 -13.29
C ARG A 129 -14.51 6.22 -13.91
N ALA A 130 -13.89 5.83 -15.02
CA ALA A 130 -14.15 4.55 -15.67
C ALA A 130 -13.80 3.38 -14.74
N ALA A 131 -12.62 3.40 -14.12
CA ALA A 131 -12.20 2.40 -13.13
C ALA A 131 -13.17 2.33 -11.93
N SER A 132 -13.65 3.48 -11.46
CA SER A 132 -14.65 3.55 -10.38
C SER A 132 -16.00 2.92 -10.75
N THR A 133 -16.32 2.87 -12.05
CA THR A 133 -17.56 2.29 -12.57
C THR A 133 -17.40 0.79 -12.84
N ASP A 134 -16.20 0.34 -13.21
CA ASP A 134 -15.88 -1.07 -13.45
C ASP A 134 -15.93 -1.91 -12.17
N VAL A 135 -15.45 -1.37 -11.05
CA VAL A 135 -15.37 -2.12 -9.79
C VAL A 135 -16.70 -2.10 -9.06
N ASP A 136 -17.37 -3.25 -9.05
CA ASP A 136 -18.60 -3.46 -8.29
C ASP A 136 -18.36 -3.76 -6.80
N ARG A 137 -19.44 -3.75 -6.00
CA ARG A 137 -19.37 -4.03 -4.56
C ARG A 137 -18.83 -5.43 -4.27
N ARG A 138 -19.07 -6.40 -5.15
CA ARG A 138 -18.60 -7.78 -4.98
C ARG A 138 -17.08 -7.85 -5.05
N SER A 139 -16.48 -7.24 -6.06
CA SER A 139 -15.02 -7.19 -6.26
C SER A 139 -14.30 -6.57 -5.05
N VAL A 140 -14.92 -5.57 -4.43
CA VAL A 140 -14.42 -4.93 -3.21
C VAL A 140 -14.44 -5.89 -2.03
N LEU A 141 -15.53 -6.64 -1.86
CA LEU A 141 -15.65 -7.62 -0.77
C LEU A 141 -14.69 -8.77 -0.95
N GLU A 142 -14.52 -9.28 -2.18
CA GLU A 142 -13.55 -10.33 -2.51
C GLU A 142 -12.13 -9.89 -2.13
N TRP A 143 -11.72 -8.68 -2.54
CA TRP A 143 -10.42 -8.13 -2.17
C TRP A 143 -10.23 -8.00 -0.64
N HIS A 144 -11.27 -7.53 0.07
CA HIS A 144 -11.21 -7.44 1.53
C HIS A 144 -11.10 -8.80 2.20
N LEU A 145 -11.81 -9.81 1.71
CA LEU A 145 -11.76 -11.18 2.22
C LEU A 145 -10.37 -11.77 2.01
N GLU A 146 -9.81 -11.68 0.81
CA GLU A 146 -8.45 -12.15 0.53
C GLU A 146 -7.42 -11.48 1.45
N GLY A 147 -7.55 -10.18 1.68
CA GLY A 147 -6.70 -9.44 2.61
C GLY A 147 -6.91 -9.83 4.07
N ALA A 148 -8.11 -10.24 4.48
CA ALA A 148 -8.38 -10.76 5.81
C ALA A 148 -7.81 -12.18 5.98
N ASP A 149 -7.96 -13.04 4.98
CA ASP A 149 -7.44 -14.41 4.97
C ASP A 149 -5.91 -14.42 5.08
N ARG A 150 -5.21 -13.57 4.31
CA ARG A 150 -3.75 -13.42 4.42
C ARG A 150 -3.32 -12.99 5.82
N ARG A 151 -4.04 -12.04 6.44
CA ARG A 151 -3.74 -11.58 7.81
C ARG A 151 -3.98 -12.68 8.84
N LEU A 152 -5.07 -13.43 8.69
CA LEU A 152 -5.38 -14.56 9.56
C LEU A 152 -4.31 -15.66 9.46
N ALA A 153 -3.86 -15.99 8.25
CA ALA A 153 -2.78 -16.95 8.03
C ALA A 153 -1.48 -16.51 8.73
N ALA A 154 -1.05 -15.25 8.55
CA ALA A 154 0.14 -14.73 9.20
C ALA A 154 0.04 -14.72 10.75
N MET A 155 -1.15 -14.44 11.28
CA MET A 155 -1.42 -14.55 12.72
C MET A 155 -1.30 -16.00 13.22
N ASN A 156 -1.82 -16.97 12.45
CA ASN A 156 -1.72 -18.39 12.80
C ASN A 156 -0.26 -18.86 12.81
N GLU A 157 0.54 -18.49 11.80
CA GLU A 157 1.97 -18.80 11.74
C GLU A 157 2.72 -18.21 12.96
N THR A 158 2.38 -16.98 13.34
CA THR A 158 2.97 -16.33 14.53
C THR A 158 2.60 -17.08 15.80
N ILE A 159 1.33 -17.49 15.95
CA ILE A 159 0.86 -18.26 17.11
C ILE A 159 1.57 -19.61 17.19
N GLU A 160 1.75 -20.30 16.07
CA GLU A 160 2.46 -21.58 16.01
C GLU A 160 3.93 -21.43 16.41
N SER A 161 4.61 -20.39 15.90
CA SER A 161 5.97 -20.06 16.31
C SER A 161 6.09 -19.79 17.81
N LEU A 162 5.16 -19.00 18.38
CA LEU A 162 5.16 -18.71 19.82
C LEU A 162 4.91 -19.96 20.67
N ARG A 163 4.05 -20.88 20.21
CA ARG A 163 3.80 -22.16 20.89
C ARG A 163 5.05 -23.03 20.90
N LEU A 164 5.77 -23.10 19.78
CA LEU A 164 7.03 -23.85 19.70
C LEU A 164 8.07 -23.27 20.68
N SER A 165 8.28 -21.95 20.65
CA SER A 165 9.21 -21.29 21.57
C SER A 165 8.78 -21.35 23.04
N LEU A 166 7.49 -21.55 23.33
CA LEU A 166 7.02 -21.80 24.69
C LEU A 166 7.42 -23.21 25.13
N ALA A 167 7.16 -24.22 24.30
CA ALA A 167 7.51 -25.61 24.60
C ALA A 167 9.02 -25.77 24.87
N GLU A 168 9.87 -25.14 24.04
CA GLU A 168 11.34 -25.13 24.25
C GLU A 168 11.73 -24.51 25.60
N ARG A 169 11.05 -23.43 26.00
CA ARG A 169 11.30 -22.79 27.30
C ARG A 169 10.81 -23.64 28.47
N GLU A 170 9.71 -24.36 28.30
CA GLU A 170 9.19 -25.27 29.32
C GLU A 170 10.11 -26.48 29.50
N GLU A 171 10.68 -27.03 28.43
CA GLU A 171 11.70 -28.08 28.50
C GLU A 171 12.94 -27.60 29.26
N LEU A 172 13.50 -26.44 28.92
CA LEU A 172 14.63 -25.85 29.65
C LEU A 172 14.30 -25.57 31.12
N ARG A 173 13.08 -25.12 31.43
CA ARG A 173 12.64 -24.92 32.81
C ARG A 173 12.67 -26.24 33.58
N ASP A 174 12.17 -27.32 32.97
CA ASP A 174 12.08 -28.63 33.60
C ASP A 174 13.49 -29.24 33.80
N GLU A 175 14.41 -29.04 32.86
CA GLU A 175 15.82 -29.39 33.01
C GLU A 175 16.47 -28.67 34.20
N VAL A 176 16.29 -27.35 34.30
CA VAL A 176 16.82 -26.54 35.41
C VAL A 176 16.17 -26.94 36.74
N ALA A 177 14.87 -27.22 36.77
CA ALA A 177 14.20 -27.71 37.97
C ALA A 177 14.81 -29.03 38.46
N ALA A 178 15.04 -29.97 37.54
CA ALA A 178 15.69 -31.24 37.86
C ALA A 178 17.14 -31.05 38.36
N GLU A 179 17.89 -30.12 37.78
CA GLU A 179 19.23 -29.76 38.27
C GLU A 179 19.19 -29.16 39.67
N VAL A 180 18.29 -28.22 39.93
CA VAL A 180 18.12 -27.62 41.26
C VAL A 180 17.78 -28.67 42.31
N ASP A 181 16.90 -29.62 41.98
CA ASP A 181 16.53 -30.69 42.90
C ASP A 181 17.71 -31.64 43.17
N ARG A 182 18.52 -31.98 42.16
CA ARG A 182 19.77 -32.73 42.35
C ARG A 182 20.74 -31.98 43.26
N LEU A 183 21.00 -30.70 42.99
CA LEU A 183 21.92 -29.89 43.79
C LEU A 183 21.46 -29.74 45.25
N ARG A 184 20.14 -29.59 45.47
CA ARG A 184 19.56 -29.57 46.83
C ARG A 184 19.76 -30.90 47.56
N ALA A 185 19.57 -32.02 46.86
CA ALA A 185 19.80 -33.35 47.43
C ALA A 185 21.28 -33.58 47.77
N GLU A 186 22.19 -33.20 46.87
CA GLU A 186 23.65 -33.26 47.11
C GLU A 186 24.05 -32.40 48.31
N LEU A 187 23.55 -31.16 48.40
CA LEU A 187 23.82 -30.27 49.52
C LEU A 187 23.33 -30.86 50.85
N HIS A 188 22.13 -31.46 50.87
CA HIS A 188 21.60 -32.09 52.08
C HIS A 188 22.43 -33.31 52.52
N ALA A 189 22.93 -34.10 51.57
CA ALA A 189 23.79 -35.24 51.86
C ALA A 189 25.16 -34.83 52.45
N LEU A 190 25.66 -33.64 52.11
CA LEU A 190 26.93 -33.10 52.61
C LEU A 190 26.83 -32.48 54.02
N ASP A 191 25.63 -32.21 54.51
CA ASP A 191 25.40 -31.68 55.88
C ASP A 191 24.57 -32.66 56.74
N PRO A 192 25.06 -33.88 57.04
CA PRO A 192 24.29 -34.91 57.74
C PRO A 192 24.12 -34.65 59.25
N ALA A 193 24.62 -33.53 59.78
CA ALA A 193 24.82 -33.32 61.23
C ALA A 193 24.21 -32.02 61.80
N ARG A 194 23.04 -31.61 61.29
CA ARG A 194 22.15 -30.68 61.99
C ARG A 194 20.74 -31.22 62.10
#